data_AF-H1KIB5-F1
#
_entry.id   AF-H1KIB5-F1
#
_cell.length_a   1.000
_cell.length_b   1.000
_cell.length_c   1.000
_cell.angle_alpha   90.00
_cell.angle_beta   90.00
_cell.angle_gamma   90.00
#
_symmetry.space_group_name_H-M   'P 1'
#
loop_
_entity.id
_entity.type
_entity.pdbx_description
1 polymer ?
#
loop_
_entity_poly.entity_id
_entity_poly.type
_entity_poly.pdbx_seq_one_letter_code
_entity_poly.pdbx_strand_id
1 'polypeptide(L)'
;MASLEAIANTLRSVATSGMKPKALLAAVRERHPEATKKEVVRAAFYALTESRGDTPEHLQNLHSFAITERAPDDDEPVKATKLRKKKKAKGRDSGASHSLTAS
;
A
#
# COMPACT_ATOMS: atom_id res chain seq x y z
N MET A 1 -6.58 -6.60 -19.40
CA MET A 1 -6.75 -6.77 -17.95
C MET A 1 -7.73 -5.72 -17.49
N ALA A 2 -8.93 -6.14 -17.09
CA ALA A 2 -9.93 -5.27 -16.49
C ALA A 2 -9.37 -4.56 -15.25
N SER A 3 -9.78 -3.30 -15.05
CA SER A 3 -9.40 -2.55 -13.85
C SER A 3 -10.08 -3.13 -12.60
N LEU A 4 -9.43 -2.96 -11.44
CA LEU A 4 -9.97 -3.41 -10.16
C LEU A 4 -11.36 -2.83 -9.88
N GLU A 5 -11.56 -1.56 -10.24
CA GLU A 5 -12.81 -0.82 -10.11
C GLU A 5 -13.91 -1.40 -11.02
N ALA A 6 -13.59 -1.76 -12.27
CA ALA A 6 -14.56 -2.35 -13.19
C ALA A 6 -15.09 -3.70 -12.69
N ILE A 7 -14.19 -4.52 -12.13
CA ILE A 7 -14.55 -5.79 -11.49
C ILE A 7 -15.38 -5.53 -10.22
N ALA A 8 -15.04 -4.52 -9.42
CA ALA A 8 -15.77 -4.13 -8.21
C ALA A 8 -17.19 -3.64 -8.51
N ASN A 9 -17.37 -2.81 -9.53
CA ASN A 9 -18.68 -2.35 -10.00
C ASN A 9 -19.53 -3.52 -10.50
N THR A 10 -18.90 -4.47 -11.19
CA THR A 10 -19.57 -5.70 -11.60
C THR A 10 -20.03 -6.51 -10.40
N LEU A 11 -19.14 -6.76 -9.43
CA LEU A 11 -19.47 -7.43 -8.17
C LEU A 11 -20.66 -6.78 -7.46
N ARG A 12 -20.69 -5.44 -7.36
CA ARG A 12 -21.83 -4.68 -6.80
C ARG A 12 -23.13 -4.95 -7.56
N SER A 13 -23.07 -5.04 -8.90
CA SER A 13 -24.25 -5.25 -9.74
C SER A 13 -24.78 -6.69 -9.73
N VAL A 14 -23.92 -7.70 -9.53
CA VAL A 14 -24.31 -9.12 -9.62
C VAL A 14 -24.50 -9.79 -8.27
N ALA A 15 -23.94 -9.23 -7.19
CA ALA A 15 -24.06 -9.80 -5.87
C ALA A 15 -25.51 -9.66 -5.36
N THR A 16 -26.12 -10.81 -5.06
CA THR A 16 -27.45 -10.89 -4.45
C THR A 16 -27.38 -11.68 -3.14
N SER A 17 -28.28 -11.39 -2.20
CA SER A 17 -28.36 -12.14 -0.94
C SER A 17 -28.63 -13.62 -1.21
N GLY A 18 -27.87 -14.52 -0.59
CA GLY A 18 -27.99 -15.97 -0.77
C GLY A 18 -27.20 -16.57 -1.95
N MET A 19 -26.48 -15.75 -2.73
CA MET A 19 -25.69 -16.24 -3.86
C MET A 19 -24.45 -17.01 -3.40
N LYS A 20 -24.20 -18.19 -3.99
CA LYS A 20 -23.01 -19.00 -3.67
C LYS A 20 -21.74 -18.34 -4.22
N PRO A 21 -20.59 -18.37 -3.51
CA PRO A 21 -19.35 -17.75 -3.97
C PRO A 21 -18.87 -18.21 -5.36
N LYS A 22 -19.10 -19.49 -5.70
CA LYS A 22 -18.75 -20.03 -7.02
C LYS A 22 -19.60 -19.43 -8.14
N ALA A 23 -20.89 -19.19 -7.87
CA ALA A 23 -21.80 -18.55 -8.82
C ALA A 23 -21.44 -17.07 -9.01
N LEU A 24 -21.09 -16.36 -7.93
CA LEU A 24 -20.62 -14.98 -8.00
C LEU A 24 -19.34 -14.86 -8.84
N LEU A 25 -18.38 -15.76 -8.64
CA LEU A 25 -17.14 -15.78 -9.43
C LEU A 25 -17.39 -16.09 -10.92
N ALA A 26 -18.35 -16.96 -11.23
CA ALA A 26 -18.75 -17.26 -12.61
C ALA A 26 -19.39 -16.03 -13.27
N ALA A 27 -20.35 -15.37 -12.60
CA ALA A 27 -21.02 -14.18 -13.11
C ALA A 27 -20.04 -13.02 -13.38
N VAL A 28 -19.00 -12.87 -12.55
CA VAL A 28 -17.94 -11.88 -12.80
C VAL A 28 -17.10 -12.24 -14.01
N ARG A 29 -16.75 -13.53 -14.19
CA ARG A 29 -15.96 -14.01 -15.32
C ARG A 29 -16.68 -14.00 -16.65
N GLU A 30 -18.01 -14.08 -16.64
CA GLU A 30 -18.82 -13.87 -17.85
C GLU A 30 -18.61 -12.45 -18.42
N ARG A 31 -18.41 -11.45 -17.56
CA ARG A 31 -18.18 -10.06 -17.96
C ARG A 31 -16.70 -9.68 -18.06
N HIS A 32 -15.83 -10.38 -17.31
CA HIS A 32 -14.38 -10.17 -17.27
C HIS A 32 -13.66 -11.52 -17.44
N PRO A 33 -13.61 -12.08 -18.67
CA PRO A 33 -13.08 -13.42 -18.91
C PRO A 33 -11.60 -13.58 -18.52
N GLU A 34 -10.83 -12.50 -18.60
CA GLU A 34 -9.42 -12.44 -18.24
C GLU A 34 -9.19 -12.28 -16.73
N ALA A 35 -10.24 -11.99 -15.94
CA ALA A 35 -10.09 -11.76 -14.51
C ALA A 35 -9.73 -13.05 -13.76
N THR A 36 -8.57 -13.01 -13.13
CA THR A 36 -8.11 -14.08 -12.24
C THR A 36 -8.93 -14.09 -10.96
N LYS A 37 -8.98 -15.25 -10.28
CA LYS A 37 -9.65 -15.35 -8.97
C LYS A 37 -9.08 -14.34 -7.97
N LYS A 38 -7.77 -14.06 -8.02
CA LYS A 38 -7.10 -13.11 -7.12
C LYS A 38 -7.59 -11.68 -7.35
N GLU A 39 -7.78 -11.27 -8.61
CA GLU A 39 -8.31 -9.96 -8.95
C GLU A 39 -9.76 -9.80 -8.52
N VAL A 40 -10.59 -10.82 -8.72
CA VAL A 40 -11.99 -10.79 -8.25
C VAL A 40 -12.08 -10.67 -6.73
N VAL A 41 -11.25 -11.41 -5.98
CA VAL A 41 -11.20 -11.29 -4.52
C VAL A 41 -10.71 -9.90 -4.10
N ARG A 42 -9.64 -9.38 -4.72
CA ARG A 42 -9.13 -8.03 -4.44
C ARG A 42 -10.19 -6.96 -4.73
N ALA A 43 -10.93 -7.09 -5.83
CA ALA A 43 -11.99 -6.18 -6.22
C ALA A 43 -13.19 -6.25 -5.27
N ALA A 44 -13.48 -7.42 -4.68
CA ALA A 44 -14.51 -7.54 -3.66
C ALA A 44 -14.14 -6.76 -2.39
N PHE A 45 -12.89 -6.87 -1.92
CA PHE A 45 -12.41 -6.05 -0.81
C PHE A 45 -12.40 -4.56 -1.15
N TYR A 46 -11.97 -4.20 -2.36
CA TYR A 46 -12.02 -2.83 -2.84
C TYR A 46 -13.44 -2.26 -2.82
N ALA A 47 -14.42 -3.01 -3.32
CA ALA A 47 -15.84 -2.63 -3.28
C ALA A 47 -16.34 -2.42 -1.84
N LEU A 48 -15.91 -3.25 -0.89
CA LEU A 48 -16.26 -3.12 0.52
C LEU A 48 -15.66 -1.85 1.14
N THR A 49 -14.38 -1.55 0.86
CA THR A 49 -13.71 -0.36 1.43
C THR A 49 -14.18 0.95 0.82
N GLU A 50 -14.50 0.96 -0.49
CA GLU A 50 -15.15 2.10 -1.14
C GLU A 50 -16.61 2.27 -0.73
N SER A 51 -17.28 1.19 -0.30
CA SER A 51 -18.67 1.26 0.18
C SER A 51 -18.82 1.85 1.58
N ARG A 52 -17.75 2.44 2.17
CA ARG A 52 -17.86 3.33 3.34
C ARG A 52 -18.70 4.55 2.96
N GLY A 53 -20.02 4.36 3.01
CA GLY A 53 -21.00 5.40 3.30
C GLY A 53 -20.87 5.81 4.75
N ASP A 54 -19.67 6.26 5.13
CA ASP A 54 -19.48 6.84 6.44
C ASP A 54 -20.34 8.10 6.49
N THR A 55 -21.21 8.19 7.50
CA THR A 55 -21.92 9.44 7.72
C THR A 55 -20.89 10.55 7.94
N PRO A 56 -21.17 11.80 7.53
CA PRO A 56 -20.22 12.91 7.68
C PRO A 56 -19.67 13.05 9.11
N GLU A 57 -20.50 12.70 10.09
CA GLU A 57 -20.18 12.70 11.51
C GLU A 57 -19.14 11.64 11.90
N HIS A 58 -19.20 10.45 11.29
CA HIS A 58 -18.21 9.39 11.50
C HIS A 58 -16.83 9.80 10.94
N LEU A 59 -16.81 10.41 9.75
CA LEU A 59 -15.58 10.92 9.14
C LEU A 59 -15.00 12.09 9.95
N GLN A 60 -15.85 12.98 10.44
CA GLN A 60 -15.45 14.11 11.28
C GLN A 60 -14.82 13.64 12.59
N ASN A 61 -15.38 12.61 13.23
CA ASN A 61 -14.83 12.07 14.48
C ASN A 61 -13.47 11.40 14.26
N LEU A 62 -13.33 10.61 13.19
CA LEU A 62 -12.05 9.99 12.82
C LEU A 62 -10.98 11.04 12.49
N HIS A 63 -11.37 12.13 11.83
CA HIS A 63 -10.48 13.24 11.51
C HIS A 63 -10.04 14.02 12.76
N SER A 64 -10.98 14.36 13.65
CA SER A 64 -10.68 15.03 14.93
C SER A 64 -9.74 14.21 15.80
N PHE A 65 -9.97 12.90 15.86
CA PHE A 65 -9.07 11.96 16.53
C PHE A 65 -7.66 11.98 15.93
N ALA A 66 -7.55 11.87 14.59
CA ALA A 66 -6.25 11.88 13.92
C ALA A 66 -5.46 13.19 14.11
N ILE A 67 -6.13 14.35 14.23
CA ILE A 67 -5.47 15.63 14.53
C ILE A 67 -4.95 15.66 15.97
N THR A 68 -5.76 15.17 16.92
CA THR A 68 -5.43 15.20 18.35
C THR A 68 -4.19 14.34 18.65
N GLU A 69 -4.16 13.12 18.10
CA GLU A 69 -3.07 12.17 18.34
C GLU A 69 -1.81 12.44 17.50
N ARG A 70 -1.92 13.23 16.42
CA ARG A 70 -0.78 13.57 15.54
C ARG A 70 0.07 14.72 16.11
N ALA A 71 -0.38 15.42 17.16
CA ALA A 71 0.46 16.42 17.81
C ALA A 71 1.79 15.75 18.23
N PRO A 72 2.95 16.24 17.76
CA PRO A 72 4.19 15.80 18.34
C PRO A 72 4.16 16.21 19.81
N ASP A 73 4.45 15.29 20.72
CA ASP A 73 5.08 15.68 21.99
C ASP A 73 6.43 16.30 21.61
N ASP A 74 6.41 17.59 21.25
CA ASP A 74 7.60 18.36 20.93
C ASP A 74 8.14 18.93 22.23
N ASP A 75 9.13 18.25 22.80
CA ASP A 75 10.20 18.92 23.54
C ASP A 75 11.49 18.08 23.48
N GLU A 76 11.95 17.77 22.26
CA GLU A 76 13.40 17.80 22.01
C GLU A 76 13.67 18.44 20.65
N PRO A 77 14.25 19.66 20.60
CA PRO A 77 14.56 20.31 19.36
C PRO A 77 15.57 19.47 18.57
N VAL A 78 15.17 19.02 17.38
CA VAL A 78 16.03 18.27 16.47
C VAL A 78 17.19 19.19 16.05
N LYS A 79 18.31 19.11 16.79
CA LYS A 79 19.55 19.84 16.49
C LYS A 79 20.05 19.41 15.11
N ALA A 80 19.93 20.34 14.15
CA ALA A 80 20.39 20.24 12.77
C ALA A 80 21.93 20.16 12.61
N THR A 81 22.62 19.25 13.31
CA THR A 81 24.09 19.21 13.34
C THR A 81 24.75 17.88 12.96
N LYS A 82 24.02 16.80 12.67
CA LYS A 82 24.67 15.49 12.38
C LYS A 82 24.65 15.02 10.92
N LEU A 83 24.22 15.86 9.97
CA LEU A 83 24.35 15.59 8.53
C LEU A 83 25.60 16.22 7.88
N ARG A 84 26.66 16.56 8.63
CA ARG A 84 27.90 17.11 8.04
C ARG A 84 29.19 16.57 8.68
N LYS A 85 29.30 15.28 9.00
CA LYS A 85 30.61 14.72 9.42
C LYS A 85 30.79 13.20 9.26
N LYS A 86 30.50 12.65 8.07
CA LYS A 86 31.06 11.33 7.68
C LYS A 86 31.72 11.34 6.29
N LYS A 87 32.23 12.49 5.84
CA LYS A 87 33.14 12.60 4.67
C LYS A 87 34.64 12.70 5.09
N LYS A 88 34.98 12.52 6.36
CA LYS A 88 36.38 12.52 6.84
C LYS A 88 36.59 11.50 7.96
N ALA A 89 36.71 10.22 7.59
CA ALA A 89 37.41 9.23 8.40
C ALA A 89 38.06 8.23 7.44
N LYS A 90 39.24 8.62 7.02
CA LYS A 90 40.24 7.86 6.26
C LYS A 90 40.89 6.86 7.22
N GLY A 91 41.07 5.61 6.79
CA GLY A 91 42.28 4.86 7.15
C GLY A 91 42.14 3.37 7.45
N ARG A 92 42.68 2.57 6.51
CA ARG A 92 43.39 1.29 6.69
C ARG A 92 42.55 0.03 6.95
N ASP A 93 42.39 -0.78 5.91
CA ASP A 93 43.08 -2.08 5.89
C ASP A 93 43.41 -2.52 4.46
N SER A 94 44.54 -3.17 4.39
CA SER A 94 45.41 -3.67 3.34
C SER A 94 44.78 -4.85 2.58
N GLY A 95 44.94 -4.88 1.26
CA GLY A 95 44.63 -6.07 0.48
C GLY A 95 45.00 -5.93 -1.00
N ALA A 96 45.98 -6.73 -1.42
CA ALA A 96 46.40 -7.03 -2.79
C ALA A 96 47.30 -5.98 -3.51
N SER A 97 48.60 -6.06 -3.19
CA SER A 97 49.68 -5.71 -4.12
C SER A 97 49.96 -6.90 -5.05
N HIS A 98 49.52 -6.82 -6.31
CA HIS A 98 50.11 -7.56 -7.42
C HIS A 98 51.07 -6.60 -8.13
N SER A 99 52.38 -6.80 -8.01
CA SER A 99 53.39 -6.09 -8.80
C SER A 99 53.98 -7.04 -9.84
N LEU A 100 53.75 -6.69 -11.10
CA LEU A 100 54.40 -7.20 -12.29
C LEU A 100 55.67 -6.37 -12.58
N THR A 101 56.70 -7.02 -13.17
CA THR A 101 57.83 -6.48 -13.97
C THR A 101 58.93 -5.72 -13.22
N ALA A 102 60.23 -5.75 -13.57
CA ALA A 102 61.04 -6.37 -14.62
C ALA A 102 62.50 -6.41 -14.11
N SER A 103 63.35 -7.27 -14.68
CA SER A 103 64.82 -7.20 -14.58
C SER A 103 65.41 -6.93 -15.95
#